data_AF-A0A9J6ABL9-F1
#
_entry.id   AF-A0A9J6ABL9-F1
#
_cell.length_a   1.000
_cell.length_b   1.000
_cell.length_c   1.000
_cell.angle_alpha   90.00
_cell.angle_beta   90.00
_cell.angle_gamma   90.00
#
_symmetry.space_group_name_H-M   'P 1'
#
loop_
_entity.id
_entity.type
_entity.pdbx_description
1 polymer ?
#
loop_
_entity_poly.entity_id
_entity_poly.type
_entity_poly.pdbx_seq_one_letter_code
_entity_poly.pdbx_strand_id
1 'polypeptide(L)'
;MLHGKECLSFENGAFHWLDYSTESMMSLNISNETYKRIPLPKNVRLSPEKHNWVVTIEMVISVLGSMLCVFNNNEITFNLWIIKEYGVQDSWTKLLTLPSNGANSIVPIYSFSYGKVLLQYENWRDDKPHKVGSILE
;
A
#
# COMPACT_ATOMS: atom_id res chain seq x y z
N MET A 1 -6.45 -17.59 -0.39
CA MET A 1 -7.06 -16.59 -1.28
C MET A 1 -6.77 -15.24 -0.66
N LEU A 2 -5.85 -14.46 -1.23
CA LEU A 2 -5.55 -13.10 -0.76
C LEU A 2 -6.86 -12.29 -0.90
N HIS A 3 -7.45 -11.85 0.20
CA HIS A 3 -8.51 -10.84 0.17
C HIS A 3 -7.83 -9.48 -0.09
N GLY A 4 -7.29 -9.29 -1.30
CA GLY A 4 -6.94 -7.96 -1.74
C GLY A 4 -8.26 -7.21 -1.91
N LYS A 5 -8.56 -6.24 -1.04
CA LYS A 5 -9.55 -5.23 -1.40
C LYS A 5 -9.07 -4.63 -2.72
N GLU A 6 -9.86 -4.77 -3.78
CA GLU A 6 -9.57 -4.10 -5.04
C GLU A 6 -9.73 -2.59 -4.81
N CYS A 7 -8.64 -1.94 -4.42
CA CYS A 7 -8.61 -0.51 -4.19
C CYS A 7 -8.20 0.19 -5.49
N LEU A 8 -9.19 0.83 -6.12
CA LEU A 8 -8.96 1.75 -7.23
C LEU A 8 -8.63 3.14 -6.65
N SER A 9 -7.39 3.57 -6.81
CA SER A 9 -6.91 4.87 -6.31
C SER A 9 -6.89 5.92 -7.42
N PHE A 10 -7.35 7.15 -7.14
CA PHE A 10 -7.35 8.24 -8.12
C PHE A 10 -6.37 9.34 -7.70
N GLU A 11 -5.38 9.62 -8.54
CA GLU A 11 -4.37 10.67 -8.34
C GLU A 11 -3.84 11.14 -9.70
N ASN A 12 -3.39 12.38 -9.84
CA ASN A 12 -2.81 12.90 -11.09
C ASN A 12 -3.64 12.64 -12.37
N GLY A 13 -4.98 12.70 -12.25
CA GLY A 13 -5.90 12.46 -13.37
C GLY A 13 -5.95 11.01 -13.87
N ALA A 14 -5.46 10.05 -13.08
CA ALA A 14 -5.45 8.64 -13.44
C ALA A 14 -5.99 7.74 -12.32
N PHE A 15 -6.65 6.66 -12.71
CA PHE A 15 -6.99 5.55 -11.81
C PHE A 15 -5.82 4.57 -11.73
N HIS A 16 -5.60 3.98 -10.55
CA HIS A 16 -4.48 3.10 -10.25
C HIS A 16 -4.94 1.81 -9.58
N TRP A 17 -4.37 0.68 -9.99
CA TRP A 17 -4.61 -0.64 -9.40
C TRP A 17 -3.36 -1.52 -9.53
N LEU A 18 -3.31 -2.62 -8.78
CA LEU A 18 -2.22 -3.59 -8.86
C LEU A 18 -2.51 -4.63 -9.95
N ASP A 19 -1.49 -4.94 -10.74
CA ASP A 19 -1.50 -6.06 -11.67
C ASP A 19 -0.47 -7.12 -11.21
N TYR A 20 -1.00 -8.22 -10.68
CA TYR A 20 -0.24 -9.36 -10.18
C TYR A 20 0.49 -10.12 -11.29
N SER A 21 0.00 -10.04 -12.54
CA SER A 21 0.63 -10.75 -13.66
C SER A 21 1.94 -10.09 -14.09
N THR A 22 2.01 -8.75 -13.98
CA THR A 22 3.18 -7.96 -14.38
C THR A 22 3.99 -7.44 -13.18
N GLU A 23 3.58 -7.78 -11.96
CA GLU A 23 4.13 -7.27 -10.70
C GLU A 23 4.31 -5.74 -10.71
N SER A 24 3.24 -5.03 -11.08
CA SER A 24 3.29 -3.59 -11.29
C SER A 24 2.04 -2.88 -10.82
N MET A 25 2.15 -1.55 -10.68
CA MET A 25 0.99 -0.68 -10.57
C MET A 25 0.60 -0.25 -11.98
N MET A 26 -0.66 -0.49 -12.34
CA MET A 26 -1.23 -0.01 -13.59
C MET A 26 -1.91 1.33 -13.35
N SER A 27 -1.91 2.19 -14.37
CA SER A 27 -2.65 3.44 -14.37
C SER A 27 -3.44 3.62 -15.66
N LEU A 28 -4.60 4.26 -15.57
CA LEU A 28 -5.42 4.71 -16.69
C LEU A 28 -5.72 6.20 -16.53
N ASN A 29 -5.12 7.03 -17.38
CA ASN A 29 -5.40 8.46 -17.41
C ASN A 29 -6.73 8.73 -18.11
N ILE A 30 -7.63 9.45 -17.45
CA ILE A 30 -9.01 9.64 -17.96
C ILE A 30 -9.10 10.70 -19.06
N SER A 31 -8.14 11.63 -19.12
CA SER A 31 -8.20 12.76 -20.07
C SER A 31 -7.77 12.35 -21.47
N ASN A 32 -6.86 11.37 -21.58
CA ASN A 32 -6.35 10.90 -22.86
C ASN A 32 -6.46 9.38 -23.05
N GLU A 33 -7.13 8.69 -22.12
CA GLU A 33 -7.36 7.23 -22.15
C GLU A 33 -6.08 6.40 -22.29
N THR A 34 -4.96 6.91 -21.78
CA THR A 34 -3.67 6.21 -21.86
C THR A 34 -3.43 5.30 -20.67
N TYR A 35 -3.00 4.08 -20.97
CA TYR A 35 -2.53 3.12 -19.97
C TYR A 35 -1.03 3.30 -19.74
N LYS A 36 -0.60 3.27 -18.47
CA LYS A 36 0.83 3.21 -18.13
C LYS A 36 1.08 2.17 -17.07
N ARG A 37 2.19 1.47 -17.24
CA ARG A 37 2.78 0.63 -16.21
C ARG A 37 3.71 1.47 -15.36
N ILE A 38 3.52 1.41 -14.05
CA ILE A 38 4.37 2.04 -13.05
C ILE A 38 5.05 0.91 -12.27
N PRO A 39 6.39 0.80 -12.34
CA PRO A 39 7.11 -0.25 -11.64
C PRO A 39 6.98 -0.05 -10.12
N LEU A 40 6.80 -1.16 -9.39
CA LEU A 40 6.80 -1.19 -7.93
C LEU A 40 8.22 -0.93 -7.37
N PRO A 41 8.35 -0.61 -6.07
CA PRO A 41 9.65 -0.57 -5.42
C PRO A 41 10.41 -1.89 -5.64
N LYS A 42 11.73 -1.85 -5.87
CA LYS A 42 12.55 -3.02 -6.23
C LYS A 42 12.43 -4.21 -5.27
N ASN A 43 12.13 -3.95 -4.00
CA ASN A 43 12.03 -4.94 -2.93
C ASN A 43 10.58 -5.33 -2.59
N VAL A 44 9.61 -4.93 -3.42
CA VAL A 44 8.20 -5.27 -3.24
C VAL A 44 7.81 -6.27 -4.31
N ARG A 45 7.20 -7.39 -3.88
CA ARG A 45 6.65 -8.43 -4.73
C ARG A 45 5.18 -8.61 -4.41
N LEU A 46 4.36 -8.75 -5.46
CA LEU A 46 2.93 -9.02 -5.31
C LEU A 46 2.66 -10.51 -5.14
N SER A 47 3.47 -11.34 -5.80
CA SER A 47 3.38 -12.78 -5.68
C SER A 47 4.17 -13.29 -4.46
N PRO A 48 3.64 -14.30 -3.74
CA PRO A 48 4.40 -14.94 -2.67
C PRO A 48 5.65 -15.61 -3.22
N GLU A 49 6.78 -15.45 -2.53
CA GLU A 49 7.98 -16.23 -2.84
C GLU A 49 7.76 -17.70 -2.45
N LYS A 50 8.16 -18.63 -3.32
CA LYS A 50 7.91 -20.08 -3.17
C LYS A 50 8.45 -20.71 -1.88
N HIS A 51 9.35 -20.02 -1.17
CA HIS A 51 10.00 -20.51 0.05
C HIS A 51 9.79 -19.59 1.26
N ASN A 52 8.89 -18.61 1.15
CA ASN A 52 8.59 -17.72 2.25
C ASN A 52 7.40 -18.27 3.06
N TRP A 53 7.65 -18.56 4.33
CA TRP A 53 6.62 -19.00 5.27
C TRP A 53 5.79 -17.83 5.81
N VAL A 54 6.24 -16.59 5.59
CA VAL A 54 5.52 -15.39 6.00
C VAL A 54 4.37 -15.14 5.04
N VAL A 55 3.14 -15.22 5.56
CA VAL A 55 1.93 -14.98 4.78
C VAL A 55 1.70 -13.48 4.64
N THR A 56 1.67 -12.99 3.38
CA THR A 56 1.14 -11.66 3.09
C THR A 56 -0.36 -11.66 3.34
N ILE A 57 -0.80 -10.79 4.24
CA ILE A 57 -2.20 -10.63 4.63
C ILE A 57 -2.86 -9.62 3.69
N GLU A 58 -2.19 -8.50 3.42
CA GLU A 58 -2.73 -7.40 2.63
C GLU A 58 -1.64 -6.76 1.76
N MET A 59 -2.00 -6.35 0.54
CA MET A 59 -1.17 -5.60 -0.40
C MET A 59 -2.08 -4.68 -1.20
N VAL A 60 -1.94 -3.36 -1.00
CA VAL A 60 -2.93 -2.38 -1.44
C VAL A 60 -2.24 -1.09 -1.92
N ILE A 61 -2.89 -0.39 -2.86
CA ILE A 61 -2.55 0.98 -3.27
C ILE A 61 -3.49 1.94 -2.56
N SER A 62 -2.94 3.06 -2.09
CA SER A 62 -3.73 4.18 -1.56
C SER A 62 -3.13 5.51 -2.00
N VAL A 63 -3.83 6.59 -1.69
CA VAL A 63 -3.36 7.96 -1.87
C VAL A 63 -3.29 8.62 -0.50
N LEU A 64 -2.13 9.16 -0.15
CA LEU A 64 -1.92 9.90 1.10
C LEU A 64 -1.59 11.35 0.79
N GLY A 65 -2.60 12.21 0.93
CA GLY A 65 -2.53 13.59 0.45
C GLY A 65 -2.59 13.61 -1.07
N SER A 66 -1.45 13.87 -1.72
CA SER A 66 -1.27 13.84 -3.18
C SER A 66 -0.18 12.85 -3.61
N MET A 67 0.17 11.90 -2.74
CA MET A 67 1.22 10.92 -2.98
C MET A 67 0.60 9.54 -3.12
N LEU A 68 0.84 8.89 -4.27
CA LEU A 68 0.54 7.49 -4.46
C LEU A 68 1.43 6.66 -3.54
N CYS A 69 0.81 5.69 -2.87
CA CYS A 69 1.49 4.80 -1.95
C CYS A 69 1.10 3.35 -2.20
N VAL A 70 2.03 2.47 -1.88
CA VAL A 70 1.82 1.02 -1.80
C VAL A 70 2.11 0.62 -0.37
N PHE A 71 1.26 -0.20 0.22
CA PHE A 71 1.54 -0.79 1.52
C PHE A 71 1.28 -2.28 1.49
N ASN A 72 2.02 -2.98 2.35
CA ASN A 72 1.76 -4.38 2.63
C ASN A 72 1.70 -4.65 4.12
N ASN A 73 0.92 -5.65 4.47
CA ASN A 73 0.82 -6.19 5.81
C ASN A 73 1.05 -7.70 5.73
N ASN A 74 1.93 -8.21 6.57
CA ASN A 74 2.13 -9.64 6.79
C ASN A 74 2.12 -9.94 8.29
N GLU A 75 2.22 -11.20 8.68
CA GLU A 75 2.13 -11.61 10.08
C GLU A 75 3.12 -10.90 11.02
N ILE A 76 4.24 -10.40 10.49
CA ILE A 76 5.34 -9.82 11.25
C ILE A 76 5.36 -8.29 11.13
N THR A 77 5.15 -7.77 9.92
CA THR A 77 5.45 -6.38 9.57
C THR A 77 4.40 -5.76 8.68
N PHE A 78 4.16 -4.48 8.93
CA PHE A 78 3.53 -3.53 8.02
C PHE A 78 4.61 -2.65 7.40
N ASN A 79 4.52 -2.41 6.09
CA ASN A 79 5.42 -1.48 5.41
C ASN A 79 4.61 -0.56 4.50
N LEU A 80 5.03 0.70 4.44
CA LEU A 80 4.42 1.73 3.61
C LEU A 80 5.50 2.39 2.75
N TRP A 81 5.25 2.46 1.44
CA TRP A 81 6.09 3.14 0.46
C TRP A 81 5.29 4.24 -0.23
N ILE A 82 5.95 5.35 -0.52
CA ILE A 82 5.40 6.46 -1.30
C ILE A 82 6.27 6.70 -2.53
N ILE A 83 5.67 7.13 -3.64
CA ILE A 83 6.40 7.56 -4.82
C ILE A 83 6.57 9.08 -4.80
N LYS A 84 7.81 9.57 -4.90
CA LYS A 84 8.09 11.03 -4.91
C LYS A 84 7.96 11.63 -6.30
N GLU A 85 8.33 10.86 -7.32
CA GLU A 85 8.25 11.28 -8.72
C GLU A 85 7.42 10.26 -9.49
N TYR A 86 6.26 10.70 -9.97
CA TYR A 86 5.27 9.84 -10.58
C TYR A 86 5.85 9.03 -11.75
N GLY A 87 5.72 7.69 -11.70
CA GLY A 87 6.21 6.78 -12.74
C GLY A 87 7.68 6.39 -12.65
N VAL A 88 8.47 7.00 -11.75
CA VAL A 88 9.91 6.73 -11.62
C VAL A 88 10.19 5.72 -10.51
N GLN A 89 10.67 4.52 -10.88
CA GLN A 89 10.91 3.41 -9.93
C GLN A 89 11.85 3.80 -8.78
N ASP A 90 12.92 4.52 -9.09
CA ASP A 90 13.95 4.86 -8.10
C ASP A 90 13.49 5.99 -7.14
N SER A 91 12.34 6.61 -7.41
CA SER A 91 11.75 7.63 -6.53
C SER A 91 10.89 7.04 -5.41
N TRP A 92 10.62 5.74 -5.44
CA TRP A 92 9.94 5.05 -4.35
C TRP A 92 10.78 5.14 -3.07
N THR A 93 10.19 5.75 -2.05
CA THR A 93 10.80 5.86 -0.72
C THR A 93 9.96 5.06 0.27
N LYS A 94 10.59 4.19 1.05
CA LYS A 94 9.92 3.55 2.17
C LYS A 94 9.68 4.62 3.25
N LEU A 95 8.42 4.90 3.55
CA LEU A 95 8.04 5.91 4.53
C LEU A 95 8.17 5.37 5.95
N LEU A 96 7.65 4.16 6.21
CA LEU A 96 7.74 3.52 7.52
C LEU A 96 7.67 1.98 7.43
N THR A 97 8.17 1.34 8.49
CA THR A 97 7.96 -0.08 8.79
C THR A 97 7.52 -0.20 10.25
N LEU A 98 6.47 -0.97 10.49
CA LEU A 98 5.92 -1.21 11.83
C LEU A 98 5.74 -2.70 12.08
N PRO A 99 5.79 -3.16 13.34
CA PRO A 99 5.33 -4.49 13.69
C PRO A 99 3.84 -4.64 13.37
N SER A 100 3.46 -5.68 12.63
CA SER A 100 2.06 -6.01 12.38
C SER A 100 1.42 -6.70 13.58
N ASN A 101 2.20 -7.52 14.29
CA ASN A 101 1.74 -8.35 15.40
C ASN A 101 0.50 -9.21 15.03
N GLY A 102 0.47 -9.74 13.80
CA GLY A 102 -0.63 -10.54 13.30
C GLY A 102 -1.95 -9.77 13.10
N ALA A 103 -1.90 -8.44 12.96
CA ALA A 103 -3.07 -7.65 12.61
C ALA A 103 -3.63 -8.07 11.26
N ASN A 104 -4.96 -8.11 11.15
CA ASN A 104 -5.60 -8.45 9.89
C ASN A 104 -5.47 -7.34 8.85
N SER A 105 -5.61 -6.09 9.28
CA SER A 105 -5.50 -4.96 8.39
C SER A 105 -4.93 -3.76 9.12
N ILE A 106 -3.99 -3.11 8.44
CA ILE A 106 -3.39 -1.84 8.85
C ILE A 106 -3.47 -0.97 7.61
N VAL A 107 -4.33 0.06 7.64
CA VAL A 107 -4.60 0.91 6.48
C VAL A 107 -4.14 2.33 6.78
N PRO A 108 -3.27 2.93 5.95
CA PRO A 108 -2.95 4.33 6.06
C PRO A 108 -4.12 5.17 5.54
N ILE A 109 -4.62 6.06 6.41
CA ILE A 109 -5.81 6.86 6.13
C ILE A 109 -5.51 8.34 5.88
N TYR A 110 -4.41 8.86 6.44
CA TYR A 110 -4.04 10.26 6.27
C TYR A 110 -2.55 10.50 6.49
N SER A 111 -1.97 11.46 5.77
CA SER A 111 -0.61 11.96 6.01
C SER A 111 -0.66 13.39 6.54
N PHE A 112 0.03 13.62 7.66
CA PHE A 112 0.26 14.95 8.21
C PHE A 112 1.57 15.54 7.66
N SER A 113 1.80 16.82 7.94
CA SER A 113 3.12 17.45 7.76
C SER A 113 4.21 16.68 8.53
N TYR A 114 5.45 16.76 8.04
CA TYR A 114 6.64 16.14 8.66
C TYR A 114 6.64 14.61 8.68
N GLY A 115 5.97 13.96 7.72
CA GLY A 115 6.08 12.51 7.51
C GLY A 115 5.22 11.65 8.44
N LYS A 116 4.44 12.26 9.34
CA LYS A 116 3.53 11.56 10.24
C LYS A 116 2.34 10.98 9.49
N VAL A 117 1.94 9.75 9.79
CA VAL A 117 0.82 9.05 9.13
C VAL A 117 -0.20 8.61 10.18
N LEU A 118 -1.48 8.81 9.89
CA LEU A 118 -2.59 8.22 10.64
C LEU A 118 -2.92 6.84 10.06
N LEU A 119 -2.93 5.83 10.93
CA LEU A 119 -3.27 4.46 10.57
C LEU A 119 -4.60 4.03 11.21
N GLN A 120 -5.39 3.29 10.44
CA GLN A 120 -6.52 2.50 10.92
C GLN A 120 -6.08 1.06 11.14
N TYR A 121 -6.48 0.48 12.26
CA TYR A 121 -6.09 -0.86 12.67
C TYR A 121 -7.32 -1.76 12.88
N GLU A 122 -7.26 -2.98 12.33
CA GLU A 122 -8.27 -4.01 12.54
C GLU A 122 -7.64 -5.35 12.91
N ASN A 123 -8.12 -5.92 14.01
CA ASN A 123 -7.83 -7.28 14.43
C ASN A 123 -9.14 -7.95 14.84
N TRP A 124 -9.66 -8.83 13.99
CA TRP A 124 -10.88 -9.61 14.23
C TRP A 124 -10.86 -10.47 15.51
N ARG A 125 -9.68 -10.73 16.11
CA ARG A 125 -9.57 -11.45 17.39
C ARG A 125 -9.85 -10.55 18.59
N ASP A 126 -9.90 -9.23 18.40
CA ASP A 126 -10.33 -8.28 19.43
C ASP A 126 -11.83 -8.05 19.30
N ASP A 127 -12.62 -8.32 20.35
CA ASP A 127 -14.06 -7.98 20.44
C ASP A 127 -14.32 -6.44 20.50
N LYS A 128 -13.30 -5.62 20.21
CA LYS A 128 -13.35 -4.16 20.31
C LYS A 128 -13.57 -3.56 18.91
N PRO A 129 -14.34 -2.46 18.79
CA PRO A 129 -14.57 -1.79 17.51
C PRO A 129 -13.25 -1.33 16.87
N HIS A 130 -13.27 -1.11 15.55
CA HIS A 130 -12.13 -0.59 14.76
C HIS A 130 -11.43 0.53 15.52
N LYS A 131 -10.13 0.35 15.81
CA LYS A 131 -9.34 1.39 16.46
C LYS A 131 -8.80 2.32 15.37
N VAL A 132 -9.27 3.56 15.38
CA VAL A 132 -8.64 4.66 14.66
C VAL A 132 -7.68 5.34 15.64
N GLY A 133 -6.38 5.25 15.41
CA GLY A 133 -5.43 5.95 16.27
C GLY A 133 -4.07 5.31 16.41
N SER A 134 -3.19 5.63 15.48
CA SER A 134 -1.77 5.82 15.79
C SER A 134 -1.20 6.86 14.81
N ILE A 135 -0.55 7.88 15.37
CA ILE A 135 0.30 8.81 14.64
C ILE A 135 1.72 8.33 14.93
N LEU A 136 2.44 7.90 13.90
CA LEU A 136 3.78 7.34 14.07
C LEU A 136 4.81 8.13 13.26
N GLU A 137 6.04 8.15 13.78
CA GLU A 137 7.22 8.89 13.29
C GLU A 137 8.10 8.04 12.38
#